data_AF-A0A2K3MBY7-F1
#
_entry.id   AF-A0A2K3MBY7-F1
#
_cell.length_a   1.000
_cell.length_b   1.000
_cell.length_c   1.000
_cell.angle_alpha   90.00
_cell.angle_beta   90.00
_cell.angle_gamma   90.00
#
_symmetry.space_group_name_H-M   'P 1'
#
loop_
_entity.id
_entity.type
_entity.pdbx_description
1 polymer ?
#
loop_
_entity_poly.entity_id
_entity_poly.type
_entity_poly.pdbx_seq_one_letter_code
_entity_poly.pdbx_strand_id
1 'polypeptide(L)'
;DQTSKNWWLLVQDTPIGYFPAHLFSNLAAANTVGWGGLAATPTGTSPPMGSGLFPDKTYIRACYFRYISFQDKNRKKVEPEKFMTRKTLNAPAKCYAIDYYAYDGKEARYALEFGGPGGYCGN
;
A
#
# COMPACT_ATOMS: atom_id res chain seq x y z
N ASP A 1 19.61 -7.28 -1.11
CA ASP A 1 20.58 -8.37 -1.34
C ASP A 1 20.80 -9.15 -0.04
N GLN A 2 20.82 -10.48 -0.08
CA GLN A 2 20.91 -11.33 1.13
C GLN A 2 22.33 -11.35 1.70
N THR A 3 23.34 -11.17 0.86
CA THR A 3 24.75 -11.22 1.25
C THR A 3 25.19 -9.88 1.80
N SER A 4 25.07 -8.81 1.01
CA SER A 4 25.51 -7.47 1.42
C SER A 4 24.50 -6.71 2.29
N LYS A 5 23.25 -7.20 2.40
CA LYS A 5 22.12 -6.50 3.02
C LYS A 5 21.76 -5.15 2.38
N ASN A 6 22.34 -4.83 1.22
CA ASN A 6 22.05 -3.60 0.50
C ASN A 6 20.68 -3.65 -0.17
N TRP A 7 20.03 -2.50 -0.29
CA TRP A 7 18.73 -2.35 -0.91
C TRP A 7 18.85 -1.96 -2.37
N TRP A 8 17.99 -2.56 -3.19
CA TRP A 8 17.86 -2.24 -4.60
C TRP A 8 16.44 -1.78 -4.85
N LEU A 9 16.30 -0.69 -5.60
CA LEU A 9 15.03 -0.27 -6.18
C LEU A 9 15.03 -0.69 -7.63
N LEU A 10 14.08 -1.55 -8.00
CA LEU A 10 13.93 -2.03 -9.36
C LEU A 10 12.57 -1.60 -9.92
N VAL A 11 12.55 -1.23 -11.19
CA VAL A 11 11.32 -1.03 -11.98
C VAL A 11 11.43 -1.96 -13.17
N GLN A 12 10.49 -2.90 -13.32
CA GLN A 12 10.51 -3.91 -14.39
C GLN A 12 11.89 -4.60 -14.50
N ASP A 13 12.39 -5.10 -13.38
CA ASP A 13 13.71 -5.74 -13.24
C ASP A 13 14.91 -4.86 -13.59
N THR A 14 14.70 -3.59 -13.93
CA THR A 14 15.75 -2.61 -14.18
C THR A 14 16.12 -1.93 -12.86
N PRO A 15 17.37 -2.04 -12.38
CA PRO A 15 17.80 -1.37 -11.18
C PRO A 15 17.87 0.15 -11.43
N ILE A 16 17.07 0.92 -10.70
CA ILE A 16 17.04 2.39 -10.78
C ILE A 16 17.55 3.05 -9.50
N GLY A 17 17.90 2.26 -8.48
CA GLY A 17 18.43 2.77 -7.22
C GLY A 17 19.16 1.71 -6.43
N TYR A 18 20.18 2.16 -5.69
CA TYR A 18 21.00 1.33 -4.83
C TYR A 18 21.26 2.05 -3.51
N PHE A 19 21.00 1.37 -2.40
CA PHE A 19 21.15 1.94 -1.07
C PHE A 19 21.95 0.97 -0.18
N PRO A 20 23.22 1.31 0.13
CA PRO A 20 24.02 0.53 1.05
C PRO A 20 23.38 0.35 2.43
N ALA A 21 23.56 -0.83 3.02
CA ALA A 21 22.97 -1.21 4.30
C ALA A 21 23.40 -0.29 5.45
N HIS A 22 24.64 0.21 5.43
CA HIS A 22 25.17 1.09 6.48
C HIS A 22 24.49 2.47 6.53
N LEU A 23 23.72 2.85 5.50
CA LEU A 23 22.89 4.04 5.53
C LEU A 23 21.69 3.89 6.47
N PHE A 24 21.35 2.66 6.87
CA PHE A 24 20.17 2.35 7.65
C PHE A 24 20.50 1.51 8.87
N SER A 25 20.06 1.95 10.05
CA SER A 25 20.21 1.18 11.28
C SER A 25 19.10 0.13 11.48
N ASN A 26 17.97 0.27 10.77
CA ASN A 26 16.75 -0.49 11.04
C ASN A 26 16.08 -1.12 9.80
N LEU A 27 16.76 -1.12 8.64
CA LEU A 27 16.26 -1.73 7.40
C LEU A 27 17.00 -3.04 7.05
N ALA A 28 17.50 -3.80 8.02
CA ALA A 28 18.09 -5.12 7.73
C ALA A 28 17.01 -6.19 7.43
N ALA A 29 15.81 -6.01 8.00
CA ALA A 29 14.63 -6.84 7.81
C ALA A 29 13.37 -5.99 8.01
N ALA A 30 12.23 -6.47 7.52
CA ALA A 30 10.93 -5.84 7.73
C ALA A 30 10.02 -6.76 8.55
N ASN A 31 9.40 -6.21 9.59
CA ASN A 31 8.39 -6.93 10.38
C ASN A 31 6.98 -6.70 9.84
N THR A 32 6.80 -5.62 9.09
CA THR A 32 5.53 -5.22 8.49
C THR A 32 5.77 -4.65 7.10
N VAL A 33 4.86 -4.94 6.19
CA VAL A 33 4.75 -4.27 4.88
C VAL A 33 3.37 -3.62 4.79
N GLY A 34 3.28 -2.53 4.05
CA GLY A 34 2.05 -1.75 3.94
C GLY A 34 1.78 -1.34 2.50
N TRP A 35 0.49 -1.28 2.17
CA TRP A 35 -0.02 -0.70 0.94
C TRP A 35 -1.08 0.32 1.32
N GLY A 36 -1.12 1.44 0.61
CA GLY A 36 -2.05 2.52 0.91
C GLY A 36 -1.66 3.80 0.20
N GLY A 37 -2.09 4.92 0.76
CA GLY A 37 -1.83 6.25 0.24
C GLY A 37 -1.92 7.30 1.32
N LEU A 38 -1.46 8.51 0.97
CA LEU A 38 -1.53 9.69 1.81
C LEU A 38 -2.18 10.80 1.00
N ALA A 39 -3.17 11.47 1.59
CA ALA A 39 -3.69 12.73 1.10
C ALA A 39 -3.43 13.76 2.20
N ALA A 40 -2.65 14.79 1.88
CA ALA A 40 -2.27 15.83 2.82
C ALA A 40 -2.47 17.19 2.18
N THR A 41 -2.92 18.15 2.97
CA THR A 41 -2.94 19.58 2.63
C THR A 41 -2.31 20.36 3.78
N PRO A 42 -1.45 21.36 3.52
CA PRO A 42 -0.89 22.19 4.58
C PRO A 42 -1.96 22.98 5.36
N THR A 43 -3.00 23.44 4.66
CA THR A 43 -4.13 24.19 5.22
C THR A 43 -5.40 23.92 4.41
N GLY A 44 -6.57 24.15 5.03
CA GLY A 44 -7.86 24.07 4.34
C GLY A 44 -8.41 22.66 4.19
N THR A 45 -9.04 22.39 3.05
CA THR A 45 -9.73 21.12 2.76
C THR A 45 -8.76 20.09 2.20
N SER A 46 -8.77 18.89 2.77
CA SER A 46 -7.97 17.79 2.25
C SER A 46 -8.42 17.42 0.82
N PRO A 47 -7.48 17.10 -0.10
CA PRO A 47 -7.82 16.82 -1.49
C PRO A 47 -8.51 15.46 -1.64
N PRO A 48 -9.23 15.23 -2.74
CA PRO A 48 -9.70 13.88 -3.07
C PRO A 48 -8.51 12.91 -3.19
N MET A 49 -8.71 11.68 -2.71
CA MET A 49 -7.71 10.62 -2.83
C MET A 49 -8.05 9.72 -4.02
N GLY A 50 -7.12 9.60 -4.96
CA GLY A 50 -7.33 8.83 -6.19
C GLY A 50 -8.41 9.48 -7.07
N SER A 51 -9.45 8.72 -7.41
CA SER A 51 -10.60 9.20 -8.19
C SER A 51 -11.62 10.01 -7.37
N GLY A 52 -11.41 10.13 -6.05
CA GLY A 52 -12.38 10.75 -5.15
C GLY A 52 -13.55 9.84 -4.75
N LEU A 53 -13.62 8.63 -5.30
CA LEU A 53 -14.65 7.64 -4.99
C LEU A 53 -14.21 6.74 -3.83
N PHE A 54 -15.18 6.34 -3.01
CA PHE A 54 -14.95 5.32 -1.99
C PHE A 54 -14.82 3.91 -2.61
N PRO A 55 -14.15 2.98 -1.92
CA PRO A 55 -14.16 1.56 -2.26
C PRO A 55 -15.58 1.02 -2.42
N ASP A 56 -15.84 0.32 -3.51
CA ASP A 56 -17.14 -0.30 -3.82
C ASP A 56 -17.01 -1.70 -4.42
N LYS A 57 -15.81 -2.31 -4.33
CA LYS A 57 -15.42 -3.59 -4.94
C LYS A 57 -15.43 -3.60 -6.46
N THR A 58 -15.51 -2.43 -7.08
CA THR A 58 -15.41 -2.26 -8.52
C THR A 58 -14.04 -1.67 -8.84
N TYR A 59 -13.08 -2.56 -9.14
CA TYR A 59 -11.65 -2.28 -9.37
C TYR A 59 -11.32 -1.40 -10.59
N ILE A 60 -12.27 -0.59 -11.06
CA ILE A 60 -12.13 0.40 -12.14
C ILE A 60 -12.64 1.79 -11.71
N ARG A 61 -13.21 1.92 -10.50
CA ARG A 61 -13.81 3.17 -10.02
C ARG A 61 -12.96 3.85 -8.94
N ALA A 62 -12.72 3.17 -7.83
CA ALA A 62 -11.80 3.64 -6.80
C ALA A 62 -10.34 3.37 -7.20
N CYS A 63 -9.39 4.02 -6.52
CA CYS A 63 -7.98 3.68 -6.70
C CYS A 63 -7.70 2.32 -6.06
N TYR A 64 -6.79 1.53 -6.63
CA TYR A 64 -6.58 0.15 -6.17
C TYR A 64 -5.12 -0.30 -6.30
N PHE A 65 -4.77 -1.29 -5.48
CA PHE A 65 -3.65 -2.18 -5.71
C PHE A 65 -4.20 -3.58 -6.00
N ARG A 66 -3.62 -4.28 -6.97
CA ARG A 66 -4.00 -5.65 -7.35
C ARG A 66 -2.77 -6.56 -7.39
N TYR A 67 -2.98 -7.86 -7.32
CA TYR A 67 -1.90 -8.86 -7.26
C TYR A 67 -0.93 -8.61 -6.10
N ILE A 68 -1.46 -8.17 -4.96
CA ILE A 68 -0.68 -7.83 -3.77
C ILE A 68 0.05 -9.07 -3.28
N SER A 69 1.36 -8.93 -3.11
CA SER A 69 2.25 -9.97 -2.60
C SER A 69 3.51 -9.36 -2.02
N PHE A 70 4.22 -10.12 -1.20
CA PHE A 70 5.50 -9.75 -0.62
C PHE A 70 6.45 -10.95 -0.64
N GLN A 71 7.74 -10.74 -0.37
CA GLN A 71 8.69 -11.82 -0.21
C GLN A 71 8.92 -12.12 1.27
N ASP A 72 8.86 -13.40 1.64
CA ASP A 72 9.24 -13.84 2.98
C ASP A 72 10.77 -13.89 3.16
N LYS A 73 11.22 -14.32 4.33
CA LYS A 73 12.66 -14.49 4.65
C LYS A 73 13.40 -15.45 3.68
N ASN A 74 12.68 -16.36 3.03
CA ASN A 74 13.20 -17.33 2.07
C ASN A 74 13.12 -16.82 0.62
N ARG A 75 12.77 -15.53 0.41
CA ARG A 75 12.49 -14.93 -0.90
C ARG A 75 11.34 -15.60 -1.66
N LYS A 76 10.46 -16.31 -0.96
CA LYS A 76 9.27 -16.86 -1.57
C LYS A 76 8.22 -15.76 -1.68
N LYS A 77 7.59 -15.66 -2.86
CA LYS A 77 6.43 -14.79 -3.06
C LYS A 77 5.25 -15.34 -2.23
N VAL A 78 4.74 -14.52 -1.33
CA VAL A 78 3.61 -14.82 -0.44
C VAL A 78 2.52 -13.79 -0.66
N GLU A 79 1.27 -14.23 -0.60
CA GLU A 79 0.09 -13.39 -0.72
C GLU A 79 -0.53 -13.19 0.66
N PRO A 80 -0.91 -11.95 1.03
CA PRO A 80 -1.42 -11.69 2.36
C PRO A 80 -2.85 -12.22 2.54
N GLU A 81 -3.06 -13.17 3.45
CA GLU A 81 -4.41 -13.55 3.87
C GLU A 81 -5.04 -12.46 4.75
N LYS A 82 -6.37 -12.45 4.84
CA LYS A 82 -7.11 -11.46 5.66
C LYS A 82 -6.62 -11.39 7.11
N PHE A 83 -6.28 -12.52 7.72
CA PHE A 83 -5.80 -12.55 9.10
C PHE A 83 -4.35 -12.01 9.26
N MET A 84 -3.61 -11.88 8.17
CA MET A 84 -2.25 -11.31 8.14
C MET A 84 -2.26 -9.79 7.95
N THR A 85 -3.42 -9.18 7.68
CA THR A 85 -3.51 -7.74 7.41
C THR A 85 -4.15 -6.98 8.56
N ARG A 86 -3.78 -5.70 8.68
CA ARG A 86 -4.40 -4.75 9.60
C ARG A 86 -4.77 -3.49 8.82
N LYS A 87 -6.04 -3.10 8.89
CA LYS A 87 -6.51 -1.83 8.32
C LYS A 87 -6.11 -0.67 9.23
N THR A 88 -5.42 0.32 8.68
CA THR A 88 -5.10 1.58 9.35
C THR A 88 -5.68 2.72 8.53
N LEU A 89 -6.46 3.59 9.15
CA LEU A 89 -7.03 4.78 8.51
C LEU A 89 -6.96 5.94 9.51
N ASN A 90 -6.15 6.94 9.18
CA ASN A 90 -6.05 8.17 9.99
C ASN A 90 -6.87 9.29 9.35
N ALA A 91 -8.18 9.07 9.22
CA ALA A 91 -9.12 10.06 8.72
C ALA A 91 -10.56 9.69 9.10
N PRO A 92 -11.48 10.65 9.18
CA PRO A 92 -12.91 10.38 9.30
C PRO A 92 -13.42 9.54 8.12
N ALA A 93 -14.35 8.62 8.39
CA ALA A 93 -14.94 7.76 7.36
C ALA A 93 -15.66 8.54 6.24
N LYS A 94 -16.11 9.77 6.52
CA LYS A 94 -16.70 10.68 5.52
C LYS A 94 -15.69 11.22 4.50
N CYS A 95 -14.39 11.09 4.78
CA CYS A 95 -13.33 11.65 3.95
C CYS A 95 -12.65 10.61 3.09
N TYR A 96 -12.18 9.53 3.73
CA TYR A 96 -11.46 8.48 3.04
C TYR A 96 -11.86 7.11 3.59
N ALA A 97 -11.71 6.10 2.74
CA ALA A 97 -11.84 4.71 3.09
C ALA A 97 -10.77 3.89 2.37
N ILE A 98 -10.43 2.75 2.98
CA ILE A 98 -9.52 1.75 2.44
C ILE A 98 -10.09 0.38 2.79
N ASP A 99 -10.26 -0.50 1.81
CA ASP A 99 -10.80 -1.83 2.04
C ASP A 99 -9.95 -2.88 1.34
N TYR A 100 -9.63 -3.92 2.09
CA TYR A 100 -8.82 -5.04 1.64
C TYR A 100 -9.71 -6.22 1.28
N TYR A 101 -9.57 -6.69 0.05
CA TYR A 101 -10.27 -7.85 -0.47
C TYR A 101 -9.22 -8.94 -0.70
N ALA A 102 -9.17 -9.91 0.22
CA ALA A 102 -8.47 -11.17 -0.07
C ALA A 102 -9.06 -11.84 -1.31
N TYR A 103 -8.36 -12.84 -1.83
CA TYR A 103 -8.76 -13.50 -3.06
C TYR A 103 -10.20 -14.03 -3.00
N ASP A 104 -11.05 -13.46 -3.85
CA ASP A 104 -12.48 -13.81 -3.98
C ASP A 104 -12.77 -14.59 -5.27
N GLY A 105 -11.73 -15.14 -5.92
CA GLY A 105 -11.85 -15.85 -7.19
C GLY A 105 -11.89 -14.97 -8.44
N LYS A 106 -11.77 -13.65 -8.30
CA LYS A 106 -11.82 -12.69 -9.43
C LYS A 106 -10.43 -12.24 -9.90
N GLU A 107 -10.40 -11.56 -11.05
CA GLU A 107 -9.18 -11.13 -11.74
C GLU A 107 -8.25 -10.23 -10.90
N ALA A 108 -8.78 -9.44 -9.97
CA ALA A 108 -7.96 -8.54 -9.14
C ALA A 108 -7.09 -9.28 -8.09
N ARG A 109 -7.38 -10.57 -7.85
CA ARG A 109 -6.74 -11.43 -6.83
C ARG A 109 -6.77 -10.78 -5.44
N TYR A 110 -5.67 -10.83 -4.69
CA TYR A 110 -5.51 -10.10 -3.44
C TYR A 110 -5.37 -8.61 -3.77
N ALA A 111 -6.41 -7.85 -3.47
CA ALA A 111 -6.55 -6.47 -3.89
C ALA A 111 -6.97 -5.58 -2.73
N LEU A 112 -6.67 -4.29 -2.84
CA LEU A 112 -7.21 -3.29 -1.95
C LEU A 112 -7.71 -2.12 -2.78
N GLU A 113 -8.80 -1.51 -2.34
CA GLU A 113 -9.28 -0.24 -2.87
C GLU A 113 -9.12 0.84 -1.80
N PHE A 114 -8.86 2.05 -2.24
CA PHE A 114 -8.74 3.22 -1.38
C PHE A 114 -9.15 4.48 -2.13
N GLY A 115 -9.67 5.46 -1.39
CA GLY A 115 -10.10 6.73 -1.97
C GLY A 115 -11.07 7.47 -1.08
N GLY A 116 -11.72 8.47 -1.66
CA GLY A 116 -12.73 9.31 -1.03
C GLY A 116 -12.57 10.78 -1.41
N PRO A 117 -13.63 11.59 -1.21
CA PRO A 117 -13.71 12.93 -1.78
C PRO A 117 -12.81 13.95 -1.08
N GLY A 118 -12.25 13.63 0.08
CA GLY A 118 -11.56 14.61 0.91
C GLY A 118 -12.54 15.58 1.59
N GLY A 119 -12.16 16.85 1.71
CA GLY A 119 -12.94 17.88 2.39
C GLY A 119 -12.41 18.19 3.79
N TYR A 120 -13.30 18.44 4.76
CA TYR A 120 -12.92 18.75 6.14
C TYR A 120 -12.67 17.48 6.95
N CYS A 121 -11.46 16.96 6.79
CA CYS A 121 -11.03 15.67 7.36
C CYS A 121 -10.36 15.78 8.72
N GLY A 122 -10.26 17.00 9.27
CA GLY A 122 -9.48 17.24 10.48
C GLY A 122 -7.98 17.19 10.21
N ASN A 123 -7.21 17.43 11.25
CA ASN A 123 -5.75 17.30 11.25
C ASN A 123 -5.35 15.91 11.72
#